data_AF-A0A844T9K2-F1
#
_entry.id   AF-A0A844T9K2-F1
#
_cell.length_a   1.000
_cell.length_b   1.000
_cell.length_c   1.000
_cell.angle_alpha   90.00
_cell.angle_beta   90.00
_cell.angle_gamma   90.00
#
_symmetry.space_group_name_H-M   'P 1'
#
loop_
_entity.id
_entity.type
_entity.pdbx_description
1 polymer ?
#
loop_
_entity_poly.entity_id
_entity_poly.type
_entity_poly.pdbx_seq_one_letter_code
_entity_poly.pdbx_strand_id
1 'polypeptide(L)'
;MLRTRICLAAMLLAAGLHTASAQTATAPAAATTTEAKPGKVKLTMQKPKDMKAKWAANKPKLKACRADVKSKGLTGDDRWFYIEECMNKT
;
A
#
# COMPACT_ATOMS: atom_id res chain seq x y z
N MET A 1 -32.19 9.64 -1.89
CA MET A 1 -32.92 9.74 -0.61
C MET A 1 -32.88 8.44 0.20
N LEU A 2 -33.20 7.27 -0.39
CA LEU A 2 -33.17 5.98 0.33
C LEU A 2 -31.75 5.51 0.72
N ARG A 3 -30.76 5.70 -0.15
CA ARG A 3 -29.35 5.34 0.12
C ARG A 3 -28.73 6.13 1.28
N THR A 4 -29.08 7.40 1.44
CA THR A 4 -28.59 8.25 2.53
C THR A 4 -29.17 7.85 3.90
N ARG A 5 -30.37 7.26 3.93
CA ARG A 5 -31.03 6.78 5.16
C ARG A 5 -30.42 5.47 5.67
N ILE A 6 -29.98 4.60 4.75
CA ILE A 6 -29.27 3.35 5.09
C ILE A 6 -27.93 3.64 5.77
N CYS A 7 -27.21 4.68 5.34
CA CYS A 7 -25.92 5.05 5.93
C CYS A 7 -26.05 5.62 7.36
N LEU A 8 -27.14 6.31 7.67
CA LEU A 8 -27.37 6.89 9.01
C LEU A 8 -27.79 5.84 10.04
N ALA A 9 -28.52 4.80 9.65
CA ALA A 9 -28.91 3.71 10.54
C ALA A 9 -27.73 2.81 10.95
N ALA A 10 -26.71 2.66 10.09
CA ALA A 10 -25.53 1.84 10.37
C ALA A 10 -24.53 2.47 11.36
N MET A 11 -24.51 3.81 11.48
CA MET A 11 -23.59 4.52 12.38
C MET A 11 -24.02 4.47 13.86
N LEU A 12 -25.28 4.13 14.15
CA LEU A 12 -25.83 4.06 15.51
C LEU A 12 -25.59 2.71 16.22
N LEU A 13 -25.00 1.72 15.54
CA LEU A 13 -24.76 0.37 16.10
C LEU A 13 -23.31 0.10 16.54
N ALA A 14 -22.42 1.08 16.51
CA ALA A 14 -20.99 0.90 16.86
C ALA A 14 -20.59 1.52 18.21
N ALA A 15 -21.55 1.93 19.04
CA ALA A 15 -21.30 2.52 20.37
C ALA A 15 -21.47 1.51 21.54
N GLY A 16 -21.44 0.21 21.26
CA GLY A 16 -21.63 -0.82 22.27
C GLY A 16 -20.56 -1.89 22.23
N LEU A 17 -19.84 -2.02 23.34
CA LEU A 17 -19.14 -3.21 23.82
C LEU A 17 -17.74 -3.49 23.24
N HIS A 18 -16.71 -2.94 23.89
CA HIS A 18 -15.52 -3.71 24.24
C HIS A 18 -15.04 -3.25 25.62
N THR A 19 -15.57 -3.89 26.65
CA THR A 19 -15.02 -3.88 28.00
C THR A 19 -14.08 -5.09 28.14
N ALA A 20 -12.98 -4.86 28.86
CA ALA A 20 -12.20 -5.84 29.61
C ALA A 20 -11.48 -7.00 28.89
N SER A 21 -10.16 -6.93 28.84
CA SER A 21 -9.32 -7.76 29.73
C SER A 21 -7.86 -7.31 29.69
N ALA A 22 -7.29 -7.24 30.88
CA ALA A 22 -5.96 -6.72 31.18
C ALA A 22 -4.84 -7.70 30.79
N GLN A 23 -3.66 -7.15 30.46
CA GLN A 23 -2.35 -7.62 30.95
C GLN A 23 -1.26 -6.56 30.72
N THR A 24 -1.10 -5.74 31.76
CA THR A 24 0.13 -5.29 32.45
C THR A 24 1.47 -5.20 31.70
N ALA A 25 2.03 -3.96 31.74
CA ALA A 25 3.44 -3.51 31.85
C ALA A 25 4.51 -4.16 30.96
N THR A 26 5.37 -3.43 30.23
CA THR A 26 6.27 -2.37 30.70
C THR A 26 6.67 -1.44 29.54
N ALA A 27 6.75 -0.14 29.80
CA ALA A 27 7.67 0.76 29.09
C ALA A 27 9.03 0.72 29.85
N PRO A 28 10.18 1.00 29.20
CA PRO A 28 10.46 2.36 28.74
C PRO A 28 10.97 2.47 27.30
N ALA A 29 10.84 3.69 26.81
CA ALA A 29 11.37 4.18 25.55
C ALA A 29 12.91 4.27 25.56
N ALA A 30 13.52 3.90 24.44
CA ALA A 30 14.71 4.47 23.80
C ALA A 30 15.05 3.55 22.62
N ALA A 31 14.64 3.90 21.41
CA ALA A 31 15.44 4.63 20.44
C ALA A 31 16.54 3.77 19.77
N THR A 32 16.47 3.78 18.44
CA THR A 32 17.48 3.40 17.44
C THR A 32 17.78 1.92 17.24
N THR A 33 17.03 1.31 16.33
CA THR A 33 17.61 0.42 15.31
C THR A 33 17.29 0.99 13.93
N THR A 34 18.14 1.92 13.50
CA THR A 34 18.42 2.10 12.08
C THR A 34 19.27 0.90 11.67
N GLU A 35 18.87 0.22 10.59
CA GLU A 35 19.70 -0.60 9.68
C GLU A 35 19.06 -1.96 9.30
N ALA A 36 18.64 -2.00 8.03
CA ALA A 36 18.62 -3.14 7.12
C ALA A 36 18.06 -4.51 7.60
N LYS A 37 16.79 -4.80 7.25
CA LYS A 37 16.38 -6.18 6.92
C LYS A 37 15.29 -6.21 5.84
N PRO A 38 15.56 -6.69 4.61
CA PRO A 38 14.58 -6.81 3.54
C PRO A 38 13.81 -8.12 3.73
N GLY A 39 12.76 -8.09 4.53
CA GLY A 39 12.11 -9.32 4.97
C GLY A 39 10.60 -9.17 5.14
N LYS A 40 9.88 -9.03 4.02
CA LYS A 40 8.54 -9.60 3.74
C LYS A 40 7.88 -8.85 2.59
N VAL A 41 7.63 -9.59 1.51
CA VAL A 41 7.27 -9.13 0.17
C VAL A 41 5.80 -8.77 0.06
N LYS A 42 5.30 -7.91 0.95
CA LYS A 42 4.09 -7.12 0.72
C LYS A 42 4.58 -5.80 0.18
N LEU A 43 4.13 -5.37 -1.01
CA LEU A 43 4.41 -4.04 -1.54
C LEU A 43 3.94 -3.01 -0.49
N THR A 44 4.82 -2.57 0.41
CA THR A 44 4.50 -1.45 1.30
C THR A 44 4.26 -0.27 0.38
N MET A 45 3.18 0.49 0.59
CA MET A 45 2.76 1.59 -0.30
C MET A 45 3.86 2.65 -0.55
N GLN A 46 4.93 2.62 0.22
CA GLN A 46 6.11 3.48 0.13
C GLN A 46 6.97 3.16 -1.11
N LYS A 47 7.45 1.92 -1.25
CA LYS A 47 8.38 1.53 -2.34
C LYS A 47 7.82 1.77 -3.75
N PRO A 48 6.53 1.54 -4.01
CA PRO A 48 5.83 1.99 -5.20
C PRO A 48 5.98 3.49 -5.49
N LYS A 49 5.74 4.32 -4.50
CA LYS A 49 5.78 5.78 -4.68
C LYS A 49 7.20 6.24 -4.99
N ASP A 50 8.18 5.72 -4.28
CA ASP A 50 9.59 6.10 -4.46
C ASP A 50 10.12 5.68 -5.84
N MET A 51 9.85 4.44 -6.25
CA MET A 51 10.26 3.94 -7.57
C MET A 51 9.53 4.69 -8.70
N LYS A 52 8.23 5.00 -8.54
CA LYS A 52 7.50 5.81 -9.53
C LYS A 52 8.07 7.22 -9.66
N ALA A 53 8.53 7.82 -8.57
CA ALA A 53 9.23 9.11 -8.61
C ALA A 53 10.54 8.99 -9.42
N LYS A 54 11.33 7.93 -9.21
CA LYS A 54 12.55 7.67 -10.01
C LYS A 54 12.23 7.44 -11.49
N TRP A 55 11.19 6.67 -11.81
CA TRP A 55 10.79 6.39 -13.19
C TRP A 55 10.24 7.61 -13.93
N ALA A 56 9.78 8.65 -13.22
CA ALA A 56 9.29 9.88 -13.83
C ALA A 56 10.39 10.65 -14.59
N ALA A 57 11.66 10.33 -14.37
CA ALA A 57 12.80 10.81 -15.15
C ALA A 57 12.79 10.26 -16.58
N ASN A 58 12.26 9.05 -16.81
CA ASN A 58 12.15 8.43 -18.14
C ASN A 58 10.68 8.17 -18.51
N LYS A 59 9.95 9.27 -18.72
CA LYS A 59 8.52 9.25 -19.11
C LYS A 59 8.21 8.41 -20.37
N PRO A 60 8.99 8.45 -21.46
CA PRO A 60 8.65 7.68 -22.66
C PRO A 60 8.68 6.16 -22.40
N LYS A 61 9.73 5.67 -21.70
CA LYS A 61 9.82 4.26 -21.31
C LYS A 61 8.69 3.84 -20.37
N LEU A 62 8.39 4.67 -19.37
CA LEU A 62 7.30 4.41 -18.43
C LEU A 62 5.93 4.32 -19.13
N LYS A 63 5.72 5.10 -20.19
CA LYS A 63 4.49 5.03 -20.99
C LYS A 63 4.40 3.70 -21.74
N ALA A 64 5.49 3.24 -22.37
CA ALA A 64 5.56 1.95 -23.05
C ALA A 64 5.27 0.79 -22.07
N CYS A 65 5.95 0.76 -20.92
CA CYS A 65 5.72 -0.27 -19.89
C CYS A 65 4.25 -0.33 -19.43
N ARG A 66 3.58 0.82 -19.29
CA ARG A 66 2.16 0.86 -18.90
C ARG A 66 1.22 0.40 -20.02
N ALA A 67 1.59 0.58 -21.28
CA ALA A 67 0.84 0.05 -22.42
C ALA A 67 0.89 -1.48 -22.41
N ASP A 68 2.07 -2.06 -22.18
CA ASP A 68 2.24 -3.51 -22.08
C ASP A 68 1.43 -4.11 -20.92
N VAL A 69 1.47 -3.48 -19.74
CA VAL A 69 0.63 -3.87 -18.60
C VAL A 69 -0.85 -3.94 -19.01
N LYS A 70 -1.34 -2.93 -19.73
CA LYS A 70 -2.73 -2.87 -20.18
C LYS A 70 -3.02 -3.95 -21.22
N SER A 71 -2.10 -4.19 -22.15
CA SER A 71 -2.21 -5.28 -23.13
C SER A 71 -2.22 -6.66 -22.47
N LYS A 72 -1.51 -6.82 -21.35
CA LYS A 72 -1.44 -8.07 -20.57
C LYS A 72 -2.56 -8.22 -19.54
N GLY A 73 -3.38 -7.18 -19.34
CA GLY A 73 -4.44 -7.19 -18.33
C GLY A 73 -3.95 -7.25 -16.88
N LEU A 74 -2.71 -6.83 -16.61
CA LEU A 74 -2.14 -6.88 -15.26
C LEU A 74 -2.77 -5.81 -14.37
N THR A 75 -3.15 -6.19 -13.16
CA THR A 75 -3.77 -5.31 -12.16
C THR A 75 -3.09 -5.47 -10.80
N GLY A 76 -3.44 -4.62 -9.82
CA GLY A 76 -2.91 -4.72 -8.46
C GLY A 76 -1.38 -4.70 -8.40
N ASP A 77 -0.82 -5.69 -7.71
CA ASP A 77 0.61 -5.84 -7.48
C ASP A 77 1.36 -6.32 -8.75
N ASP A 78 0.75 -7.16 -9.59
CA ASP A 78 1.37 -7.67 -10.83
C ASP A 78 1.74 -6.54 -11.80
N ARG A 79 0.86 -5.54 -11.90
CA ARG A 79 1.12 -4.34 -12.67
C ARG A 79 2.37 -3.61 -12.16
N TRP A 80 2.57 -3.59 -10.84
CA TRP A 80 3.67 -2.87 -10.21
C TRP A 80 5.01 -3.54 -10.51
N PHE A 81 5.07 -4.85 -10.30
CA PHE A 81 6.25 -5.66 -10.58
C PHE A 81 6.63 -5.64 -12.06
N TYR A 82 5.64 -5.70 -12.96
CA TYR A 82 5.93 -5.62 -14.40
C TYR A 82 6.54 -4.27 -14.79
N ILE A 83 6.01 -3.16 -14.26
CA ILE A 83 6.57 -1.84 -14.56
C ILE A 83 8.00 -1.73 -13.97
N GLU A 84 8.26 -2.28 -12.79
CA GLU A 84 9.59 -2.31 -12.21
C GLU A 84 10.59 -3.06 -13.09
N GLU A 85 10.25 -4.28 -13.52
CA GLU A 85 11.10 -5.06 -14.43
C GLU A 85 11.30 -4.33 -15.77
N CYS A 86 10.22 -3.82 -16.37
CA CYS A 86 10.28 -3.10 -17.65
C CYS A 86 11.16 -1.86 -17.57
N MET A 87 11.09 -1.10 -16.47
CA MET A 87 11.95 0.07 -16.27
C MET A 87 13.42 -0.30 -16.03
N ASN A 88 13.69 -1.46 -15.42
CA ASN A 88 15.03 -1.96 -15.16
C ASN A 88 15.69 -2.67 -16.35
N LYS A 89 14.91 -3.19 -17.31
CA LYS A 89 15.45 -3.73 -18.57
C LYS A 89 16.09 -2.61 -19.39
N THR A 90 17.41 -2.46 -19.30
CA THR A 90 18.21 -1.57 -20.15
C THR A 90 18.08 -1.93 -21.62
#